data_AF-A0A0F2S048-F1
#
_entry.id   AF-A0A0F2S048-F1
#
_cell.length_a   1.000
_cell.length_b   1.000
_cell.length_c   1.000
_cell.angle_alpha   90.00
_cell.angle_beta   90.00
_cell.angle_gamma   90.00
#
_symmetry.space_group_name_H-M   'P 1'
#
loop_
_entity.id
_entity.type
_entity.pdbx_description
1 polymer ?
#
loop_
_entity_poly.entity_id
_entity_poly.type
_entity_poly.pdbx_seq_one_letter_code
_entity_poly.pdbx_strand_id
1 'polypeptide(L)'
;MMDDSAAARIRHDTFRDLYFAERSRRESIRGSIGVPAAAVSFALYAFLGLAQRVDLDMLPGHLPTFFLVGLGLVGVALLFASVWRLLMAEWLFVYNEPPDLEEMVRLEGDVRRMCADDGLDAERTREALESRTRDHLTAGYYVGYQRYVAGNTNSAGHRTWAVRLVFLGLVCLFGAVMLLPVHLAAGAGP
;
A
#
# COMPACT_ATOMS: atom_id res chain seq x y z
N MET A 1 23.39 -38.85 8.50
CA MET A 1 24.15 -37.59 8.40
C MET A 1 23.58 -36.87 7.19
N MET A 2 22.58 -36.04 7.42
CA MET A 2 21.91 -35.31 6.33
C MET A 2 22.94 -34.28 5.83
N ASP A 3 23.26 -34.33 4.55
CA ASP A 3 24.28 -33.50 3.92
C ASP A 3 23.99 -32.02 4.20
N ASP A 4 24.86 -31.34 4.96
CA ASP A 4 24.72 -29.93 5.33
C ASP A 4 24.56 -29.03 4.08
N SER A 5 25.09 -29.50 2.93
CA SER A 5 24.93 -28.84 1.63
C SER A 5 23.48 -28.88 1.11
N ALA A 6 22.73 -29.93 1.42
CA ALA A 6 21.32 -30.06 1.05
C ALA A 6 20.43 -29.18 1.93
N ALA A 7 20.72 -29.12 3.23
CA ALA A 7 20.00 -28.25 4.17
C ALA A 7 20.20 -26.76 3.83
N ALA A 8 21.43 -26.36 3.47
CA ALA A 8 21.73 -24.99 3.03
C ALA A 8 21.00 -24.63 1.73
N ARG A 9 20.93 -25.56 0.76
CA ARG A 9 20.17 -25.37 -0.49
C ARG A 9 18.67 -25.18 -0.24
N ILE A 10 18.06 -26.06 0.55
CA ILE A 10 16.63 -25.97 0.88
C ILE A 10 16.32 -24.63 1.57
N ARG A 11 17.16 -24.21 2.51
CA ARG A 11 17.01 -22.92 3.21
C ARG A 11 17.08 -21.74 2.24
N HIS A 12 18.06 -21.75 1.35
CA HIS A 12 18.23 -20.74 0.32
C HIS A 12 17.00 -20.64 -0.59
N ASP A 13 16.55 -21.76 -1.15
CA ASP A 13 15.39 -21.79 -2.04
C ASP A 13 14.12 -21.35 -1.29
N THR A 14 13.94 -21.77 -0.03
CA THR A 14 12.79 -21.37 0.79
C THR A 14 12.74 -19.85 1.00
N PHE A 15 13.85 -19.22 1.40
CA PHE A 15 13.85 -17.76 1.63
C PHE A 15 13.74 -16.97 0.32
N ARG A 16 14.34 -17.49 -0.76
CA ARG A 16 14.18 -16.91 -2.10
C ARG A 16 12.71 -16.91 -2.52
N ASP A 17 12.03 -18.04 -2.36
CA ASP A 17 10.64 -18.19 -2.77
C ASP A 17 9.70 -17.34 -1.89
N LEU A 18 9.94 -17.29 -0.57
CA LEU A 18 9.23 -16.39 0.33
C LEU A 18 9.42 -14.91 -0.05
N TYR A 19 10.65 -14.52 -0.39
CA TYR A 19 10.97 -13.17 -0.84
C TYR A 19 10.20 -12.82 -2.13
N PHE A 20 10.23 -13.69 -3.14
CA PHE A 20 9.54 -13.43 -4.41
C PHE A 20 8.02 -13.48 -4.27
N ALA A 21 7.48 -14.36 -3.43
CA ALA A 21 6.06 -14.39 -3.12
C ALA A 21 5.60 -13.06 -2.52
N GLU A 22 6.36 -12.50 -1.57
CA GLU A 22 5.99 -11.25 -0.91
C GLU A 22 6.18 -10.02 -1.82
N ARG A 23 7.18 -10.07 -2.73
CA ARG A 23 7.32 -9.10 -3.82
C ARG A 23 6.15 -9.15 -4.81
N SER A 24 5.71 -10.33 -5.22
CA SER A 24 4.56 -10.50 -6.11
C SER A 24 3.27 -10.00 -5.44
N ARG A 25 3.07 -10.34 -4.17
CA ARG A 25 1.96 -9.83 -3.36
C ARG A 25 1.94 -8.30 -3.33
N ARG A 26 3.10 -7.67 -3.22
CA ARG A 26 3.22 -6.21 -3.26
C ARG A 26 2.75 -5.62 -4.58
N GLU A 27 3.17 -6.17 -5.71
CA GLU A 27 2.74 -5.70 -7.03
C GLU A 27 1.21 -5.78 -7.18
N SER A 28 0.60 -6.85 -6.67
CA SER A 28 -0.86 -6.98 -6.58
C SER A 28 -1.50 -5.90 -5.71
N ILE A 29 -0.90 -5.58 -4.55
CA ILE A 29 -1.38 -4.50 -3.67
C ILE A 29 -1.32 -3.15 -4.39
N ARG A 30 -0.23 -2.86 -5.12
CA ARG A 30 -0.07 -1.62 -5.87
C ARG A 30 -1.04 -1.51 -7.04
N GLY A 31 -1.21 -2.59 -7.80
CA GLY A 31 -2.11 -2.62 -8.97
C GLY A 31 -3.57 -2.30 -8.63
N SER A 32 -3.98 -2.55 -7.38
CA SER A 32 -5.35 -2.30 -6.93
C SER A 32 -5.67 -0.86 -6.52
N ILE A 33 -4.68 0.05 -6.50
CA ILE A 33 -4.84 1.45 -6.05
C ILE A 33 -5.73 2.26 -7.01
N GLY A 34 -5.82 1.85 -8.27
CA GLY A 34 -6.64 2.52 -9.27
C GLY A 34 -8.14 2.53 -8.94
N VAL A 35 -8.65 1.47 -8.30
CA VAL A 35 -10.09 1.35 -7.99
C VAL A 35 -10.58 2.43 -7.02
N PRO A 36 -9.99 2.59 -5.81
CA PRO A 36 -10.43 3.64 -4.90
C PRO A 36 -10.16 5.04 -5.44
N ALA A 37 -9.09 5.25 -6.23
CA ALA A 37 -8.84 6.53 -6.89
C ALA A 37 -9.97 6.90 -7.86
N ALA A 38 -10.38 5.96 -8.74
CA ALA A 38 -11.49 6.17 -9.66
C ALA A 38 -12.81 6.45 -8.92
N ALA A 39 -13.07 5.69 -7.84
CA ALA A 39 -14.26 5.89 -7.01
C ALA A 39 -14.31 7.28 -6.38
N VAL A 40 -13.18 7.82 -5.90
CA VAL A 40 -13.09 9.19 -5.41
C VAL A 40 -13.40 10.20 -6.53
N SER A 41 -12.87 10.01 -7.74
CA SER A 41 -13.17 10.90 -8.87
C SER A 41 -14.67 10.92 -9.22
N PHE A 42 -15.32 9.76 -9.27
CA PHE A 42 -16.77 9.68 -9.49
C PHE A 42 -17.56 10.34 -8.35
N ALA A 43 -17.13 10.16 -7.11
CA ALA A 43 -17.77 10.76 -5.95
C ALA A 43 -17.68 12.29 -5.96
N LEU A 44 -16.53 12.85 -6.35
CA LEU A 44 -16.34 14.30 -6.52
C LEU A 44 -17.27 14.86 -7.61
N TYR A 45 -17.40 14.15 -8.74
CA TYR A 45 -18.33 14.54 -9.80
C TYR A 45 -19.79 14.53 -9.32
N ALA A 46 -20.20 13.48 -8.61
CA ALA A 46 -21.55 13.39 -8.03
C ALA A 46 -21.81 14.50 -7.01
N PHE A 47 -20.82 14.81 -6.17
CA PHE A 47 -20.90 15.90 -5.20
C PHE A 47 -21.04 17.27 -5.89
N LEU A 48 -20.33 17.52 -6.99
CA LEU A 48 -20.47 18.76 -7.75
C LEU A 48 -21.89 18.92 -8.29
N GLY A 49 -22.49 17.85 -8.82
CA GLY A 49 -23.87 17.85 -9.27
C GLY A 49 -24.88 18.08 -8.14
N LEU A 50 -24.61 17.56 -6.93
CA LEU A 50 -25.39 17.84 -5.74
C LEU A 50 -25.27 19.33 -5.34
N ALA A 51 -24.06 19.85 -5.26
CA ALA A 51 -23.78 21.21 -4.81
C ALA A 51 -24.46 22.28 -5.67
N GLN A 52 -24.61 22.04 -6.98
CA GLN A 52 -25.31 22.95 -7.89
C GLN A 52 -26.83 23.03 -7.66
N ARG A 53 -27.41 22.06 -6.96
CA ARG A 53 -28.86 21.94 -6.78
C ARG A 53 -29.33 22.22 -5.35
N VAL A 54 -28.40 22.44 -4.43
CA VAL A 54 -28.70 22.70 -3.02
C VAL A 54 -28.88 24.20 -2.83
N ASP A 55 -30.03 24.57 -2.32
CA ASP A 55 -30.29 25.93 -1.85
C ASP A 55 -29.92 26.04 -0.36
N LEU A 56 -28.87 26.82 -0.09
CA LEU A 56 -28.36 27.04 1.27
C LEU A 56 -29.20 28.04 2.07
N ASP A 57 -30.05 28.83 1.41
CA ASP A 57 -30.91 29.80 2.09
C ASP A 57 -32.00 29.09 2.90
N MET A 58 -32.30 27.83 2.58
CA MET A 58 -33.23 26.97 3.32
C MET A 58 -32.62 26.34 4.58
N LEU A 59 -31.33 26.55 4.86
CA LEU A 59 -30.65 25.94 6.00
C LEU A 59 -31.26 26.34 7.36
N PRO A 60 -31.64 27.62 7.60
CA PRO A 60 -32.31 28.01 8.83
C PRO A 60 -33.76 27.48 8.84
N GLY A 61 -34.01 26.43 9.61
CA GLY A 61 -35.37 25.93 9.88
C GLY A 61 -35.81 24.71 9.07
N HIS A 62 -35.06 24.28 8.05
CA HIS A 62 -35.39 23.09 7.28
C HIS A 62 -34.47 21.90 7.60
N LEU A 63 -34.95 21.00 8.47
CA LEU A 63 -34.22 19.80 8.91
C LEU A 63 -33.66 18.94 7.75
N PRO A 64 -34.40 18.67 6.66
CA PRO A 64 -33.87 17.91 5.53
C PRO A 64 -32.65 18.57 4.87
N THR A 65 -32.64 19.91 4.76
CA THR A 65 -31.51 20.66 4.18
C THR A 65 -30.28 20.53 5.07
N PHE A 66 -30.46 20.61 6.39
CA PHE A 66 -29.38 20.38 7.36
C PHE A 66 -28.77 18.98 7.23
N PHE A 67 -29.59 17.93 7.16
CA PHE A 67 -29.09 16.56 6.98
C PHE A 67 -28.41 16.35 5.63
N LEU A 68 -28.96 16.93 4.55
CA LEU A 68 -28.38 16.87 3.22
C LEU A 68 -26.97 17.48 3.22
N VAL A 69 -26.83 18.70 3.73
CA VAL A 69 -25.53 19.39 3.80
C VAL A 69 -24.57 18.63 4.72
N GLY A 70 -25.04 18.18 5.89
CA GLY A 70 -24.23 17.38 6.82
C GLY A 70 -23.70 16.09 6.20
N LEU A 71 -24.55 15.32 5.52
CA LEU A 71 -24.15 14.09 4.81
C LEU A 71 -23.18 14.39 3.66
N GLY A 72 -23.41 15.48 2.92
CA GLY A 72 -22.49 15.93 1.87
C GLY A 72 -21.09 16.24 2.42
N LEU A 73 -21.01 17.03 3.49
CA LEU A 73 -19.74 17.39 4.13
C LEU A 73 -19.02 16.19 4.74
N VAL A 74 -19.75 15.33 5.45
CA VAL A 74 -19.19 14.09 6.01
C VAL A 74 -18.69 13.18 4.89
N GLY A 75 -19.46 13.03 3.81
CA GLY A 75 -19.07 12.26 2.63
C GLY A 75 -17.76 12.77 2.03
N VAL A 76 -17.64 14.09 1.80
CA VAL A 76 -16.42 14.71 1.29
C VAL A 76 -15.24 14.51 2.24
N ALA A 77 -15.42 14.71 3.55
CA ALA A 77 -14.37 14.49 4.54
C ALA A 77 -13.85 13.04 4.54
N LEU A 78 -14.75 12.07 4.41
CA LEU A 78 -14.39 10.65 4.30
C LEU A 78 -13.60 10.35 3.03
N LEU A 79 -13.93 10.98 1.90
CA LEU A 79 -13.18 10.84 0.65
C LEU A 79 -11.76 11.41 0.77
N PHE A 80 -11.60 12.60 1.37
CA PHE A 80 -10.27 13.16 1.65
C PHE A 80 -9.46 12.28 2.61
N ALA A 81 -10.08 11.77 3.67
CA ALA A 81 -9.45 10.83 4.58
C ALA A 81 -9.01 9.54 3.86
N SER A 82 -9.80 9.06 2.89
CA SER A 82 -9.41 7.93 2.04
C SER A 82 -8.18 8.23 1.19
N VAL A 83 -8.16 9.38 0.50
CA VAL A 83 -7.00 9.81 -0.31
C VAL A 83 -5.74 9.91 0.55
N TRP A 84 -5.86 10.50 1.75
CA TRP A 84 -4.75 10.55 2.70
C TRP A 84 -4.22 9.15 3.05
N ARG A 85 -5.13 8.18 3.31
CA ARG A 85 -4.73 6.79 3.59
C ARG A 85 -4.04 6.12 2.41
N LEU A 86 -4.47 6.39 1.17
CA LEU A 86 -3.80 5.90 -0.04
C LEU A 86 -2.41 6.50 -0.21
N LEU A 87 -2.27 7.82 0.00
CA LEU A 87 -0.97 8.49 -0.05
C LEU A 87 -0.02 7.94 1.01
N MET A 88 -0.50 7.68 2.23
CA MET A 88 0.33 7.04 3.26
C MET A 88 0.75 5.63 2.86
N ALA A 89 -0.13 4.84 2.24
CA ALA A 89 0.22 3.50 1.77
C ALA A 89 1.33 3.54 0.70
N GLU A 90 1.25 4.48 -0.26
CA GLU A 90 2.31 4.70 -1.26
C GLU A 90 3.59 5.27 -0.64
N TRP A 91 3.49 6.20 0.31
CA TRP A 91 4.65 6.76 1.00
C TRP A 91 5.43 5.68 1.76
N LEU A 92 4.72 4.80 2.46
CA LEU A 92 5.28 3.63 3.13
C LEU A 92 5.99 2.70 2.14
N PHE A 93 5.48 2.55 0.93
CA PHE A 93 6.14 1.78 -0.12
C PHE A 93 7.41 2.46 -0.68
N VAL A 94 7.46 3.79 -0.72
CA VAL A 94 8.62 4.51 -1.27
C VAL A 94 9.74 4.64 -0.24
N TYR A 95 9.43 4.91 1.04
CA TYR A 95 10.42 5.35 2.01
C TYR A 95 10.91 4.30 3.00
N ASN A 96 10.18 3.20 3.25
CA ASN A 96 10.66 2.13 4.13
C ASN A 96 11.57 1.11 3.41
N GLU A 97 11.97 1.39 2.17
CA GLU A 97 12.60 0.41 1.28
C GLU A 97 13.93 0.82 0.63
N PRO A 98 14.80 1.70 1.17
CA PRO A 98 16.16 1.68 0.65
C PRO A 98 16.74 0.27 0.91
N PRO A 99 17.33 -0.39 -0.11
CA PRO A 99 18.13 -1.57 0.12
C PRO A 99 19.18 -1.22 1.18
N ASP A 100 19.58 -2.20 1.99
CA ASP A 100 20.68 -2.01 2.93
C ASP A 100 22.00 -1.91 2.14
N LEU A 101 22.18 -0.77 1.50
CA LEU A 101 23.28 -0.49 0.60
C LEU A 101 24.60 -0.55 1.35
N GLU A 102 24.61 -0.16 2.63
CA GLU A 102 25.80 -0.28 3.48
C GLU A 102 26.18 -1.74 3.72
N GLU A 103 25.22 -2.59 4.04
CA GLU A 103 25.47 -4.02 4.18
C GLU A 103 25.94 -4.64 2.85
N MET A 104 25.25 -4.36 1.74
CA MET A 104 25.64 -4.87 0.43
C MET A 104 27.05 -4.43 -0.01
N VAL A 105 27.40 -3.15 0.20
CA VAL A 105 28.72 -2.60 -0.15
C VAL A 105 29.82 -3.15 0.76
N ARG A 106 29.56 -3.28 2.06
CA ARG A 106 30.50 -3.90 3.00
C ARG A 106 30.83 -5.32 2.57
N LEU A 107 29.83 -6.06 2.13
CA LEU A 107 29.95 -7.46 1.76
C LEU A 107 30.60 -7.66 0.39
N GLU A 108 30.35 -6.78 -0.57
CA GLU A 108 31.16 -6.69 -1.79
C GLU A 108 32.64 -6.44 -1.44
N GLY A 109 32.91 -5.53 -0.51
CA GLY A 109 34.26 -5.23 -0.02
C GLY A 109 34.97 -6.42 0.61
N ASP A 110 34.26 -7.22 1.41
CA ASP A 110 34.79 -8.42 2.05
C ASP A 110 35.13 -9.52 1.03
N VAL A 111 34.28 -9.73 0.01
CA VAL A 111 34.54 -10.68 -1.09
C VAL A 111 35.75 -10.25 -1.91
N ARG A 112 35.84 -8.94 -2.22
CA ARG A 112 36.93 -8.40 -3.06
C ARG A 112 38.30 -8.51 -2.39
N ARG A 113 38.36 -8.35 -1.06
CA ARG A 113 39.59 -8.52 -0.27
C ARG A 113 40.06 -9.96 -0.24
N MET A 114 39.14 -10.92 -0.12
CA MET A 114 39.48 -12.35 -0.07
C MET A 114 39.96 -12.88 -1.42
N CYS A 115 39.33 -12.46 -2.52
CA CYS A 115 39.81 -12.79 -3.86
C CYS A 115 41.18 -12.17 -4.19
N ALA A 116 41.62 -11.14 -3.44
CA ALA A 116 42.91 -10.50 -3.64
C ALA A 116 44.06 -11.15 -2.84
N ASP A 117 43.75 -11.94 -1.80
CA ASP A 117 44.74 -12.42 -0.82
C ASP A 117 45.27 -13.83 -1.10
N ASP A 118 44.62 -14.65 -1.94
CA ASP A 118 44.90 -16.10 -1.95
C ASP A 118 45.53 -16.67 -3.23
N GLY A 119 46.73 -17.23 -3.08
CA GLY A 119 47.37 -18.18 -3.99
C GLY A 119 46.90 -19.63 -3.79
N LEU A 120 45.60 -19.83 -3.58
CA LEU A 120 44.98 -21.13 -3.30
C LEU A 120 44.41 -21.82 -4.56
N ASP A 121 44.29 -23.15 -4.46
CA ASP A 121 43.68 -24.07 -5.42
C ASP A 121 42.32 -23.55 -5.91
N ALA A 122 42.24 -23.19 -7.19
CA ALA A 122 41.15 -22.41 -7.78
C ALA A 122 39.76 -23.05 -7.55
N GLU A 123 39.70 -24.37 -7.49
CA GLU A 123 38.44 -25.11 -7.33
C GLU A 123 37.91 -25.04 -5.89
N ARG A 124 38.79 -25.13 -4.89
CA ARG A 124 38.41 -24.95 -3.47
C ARG A 124 38.00 -23.53 -3.17
N THR A 125 38.71 -22.55 -3.75
CA THR A 125 38.37 -21.13 -3.64
C THR A 125 37.00 -20.85 -4.26
N ARG A 126 36.69 -21.49 -5.40
CA ARG A 126 35.38 -21.39 -6.05
C ARG A 126 34.26 -21.98 -5.20
N GLU A 127 34.41 -23.18 -4.66
CA GLU A 127 33.39 -23.81 -3.80
C GLU A 127 33.13 -22.99 -2.53
N ALA A 128 34.20 -22.50 -1.89
CA ALA A 128 34.11 -21.64 -0.71
C ALA A 128 33.39 -20.32 -1.02
N LEU A 129 33.70 -19.72 -2.18
CA LEU A 129 33.04 -18.51 -2.67
C LEU A 129 31.56 -18.77 -2.95
N GLU A 130 31.21 -19.84 -3.66
CA GLU A 130 29.82 -20.19 -3.98
C GLU A 130 28.99 -20.45 -2.72
N SER A 131 29.53 -21.18 -1.75
CA SER A 131 28.85 -21.43 -0.47
C SER A 131 28.61 -20.12 0.28
N ARG A 132 29.63 -19.27 0.37
CA ARG A 132 29.54 -18.00 1.10
C ARG A 132 28.59 -17.01 0.40
N THR A 133 28.64 -16.93 -0.92
CA THR A 133 27.69 -16.13 -1.71
C THR A 133 26.26 -16.64 -1.51
N ARG A 134 26.04 -17.97 -1.50
CA ARG A 134 24.72 -18.54 -1.22
C ARG A 134 24.22 -18.16 0.17
N ASP A 135 25.03 -18.31 1.21
CA ASP A 135 24.67 -17.90 2.57
C ASP A 135 24.32 -16.43 2.62
N HIS A 136 25.09 -15.62 1.87
CA HIS A 136 24.90 -14.19 1.82
C HIS A 136 23.60 -13.76 1.13
N LEU A 137 23.31 -14.35 -0.03
CA LEU A 137 22.03 -14.18 -0.72
C LEU A 137 20.86 -14.66 0.16
N THR A 138 21.05 -15.75 0.90
CA THR A 138 20.04 -16.29 1.83
C THR A 138 19.73 -15.30 2.94
N ALA A 139 20.76 -14.69 3.55
CA ALA A 139 20.60 -13.63 4.54
C ALA A 139 19.91 -12.39 3.93
N GLY A 140 20.31 -11.99 2.72
CA GLY A 140 19.66 -10.90 1.98
C GLY A 140 18.18 -11.15 1.68
N TYR A 141 17.83 -12.37 1.27
CA TYR A 141 16.43 -12.77 1.06
C TYR A 141 15.63 -12.75 2.36
N TYR A 142 16.22 -13.20 3.46
CA TYR A 142 15.56 -13.17 4.77
C TYR A 142 15.29 -11.74 5.25
N VAL A 143 16.29 -10.86 5.22
CA VAL A 143 16.15 -9.44 5.60
C VAL A 143 15.14 -8.75 4.69
N GLY A 144 15.25 -8.98 3.38
CA GLY A 144 14.29 -8.48 2.40
C GLY A 144 12.87 -8.95 2.70
N TYR A 145 12.68 -10.25 2.94
CA TYR A 145 11.39 -10.84 3.28
C TYR A 145 10.78 -10.20 4.53
N GLN A 146 11.54 -10.04 5.62
CA GLN A 146 11.02 -9.41 6.85
C GLN A 146 10.55 -7.97 6.60
N ARG A 147 11.34 -7.18 5.85
CA ARG A 147 10.96 -5.81 5.49
C ARG A 147 9.71 -5.79 4.61
N TYR A 148 9.63 -6.67 3.61
CA TYR A 148 8.47 -6.80 2.73
C TYR A 148 7.20 -7.21 3.48
N VAL A 149 7.26 -8.17 4.40
CA VAL A 149 6.11 -8.58 5.22
C VAL A 149 5.61 -7.42 6.09
N ALA A 150 6.52 -6.71 6.77
CA ALA A 150 6.16 -5.57 7.61
C ALA A 150 5.53 -4.43 6.80
N GLY A 151 6.16 -4.06 5.67
CA GLY A 151 5.67 -3.03 4.76
C GLY A 151 4.32 -3.40 4.14
N ASN A 152 4.19 -4.61 3.58
CA ASN A 152 2.96 -5.08 2.97
C ASN A 152 1.80 -5.15 3.96
N THR A 153 2.05 -5.57 5.20
CA THR A 153 1.01 -5.64 6.24
C THR A 153 0.48 -4.25 6.56
N ASN A 154 1.38 -3.27 6.74
CA ASN A 154 0.96 -1.90 7.03
C ASN A 154 0.23 -1.27 5.83
N SER A 155 0.81 -1.35 4.64
CA SER A 155 0.20 -0.79 3.41
C SER A 155 -1.14 -1.44 3.08
N ALA A 156 -1.29 -2.75 3.28
CA ALA A 156 -2.58 -3.43 3.13
C ALA A 156 -3.63 -2.93 4.14
N GLY A 157 -3.21 -2.66 5.39
CA GLY A 157 -4.06 -2.05 6.40
C GLY A 157 -4.56 -0.66 5.99
N HIS A 158 -3.65 0.22 5.57
CA HIS A 158 -3.99 1.56 5.07
C HIS A 158 -4.93 1.52 3.86
N ARG A 159 -4.68 0.62 2.89
CA ARG A 159 -5.54 0.42 1.73
C ARG A 159 -6.94 -0.07 2.12
N THR A 160 -7.03 -1.04 3.03
CA THR A 160 -8.33 -1.57 3.50
C THR A 160 -9.16 -0.46 4.14
N TRP A 161 -8.52 0.36 4.98
CA TRP A 161 -9.16 1.54 5.56
C TRP A 161 -9.58 2.57 4.51
N ALA A 162 -8.74 2.84 3.51
CA ALA A 162 -9.10 3.73 2.41
C ALA A 162 -10.38 3.26 1.69
N VAL A 163 -10.45 1.97 1.32
CA VAL A 163 -11.64 1.40 0.66
C VAL A 163 -12.90 1.53 1.54
N ARG A 164 -12.78 1.25 2.84
CA ARG A 164 -13.89 1.43 3.79
C ARG A 164 -14.37 2.88 3.86
N LEU A 165 -13.43 3.84 3.89
CA LEU A 165 -13.74 5.27 3.89
C LEU A 165 -14.38 5.72 2.58
N VAL A 166 -13.90 5.25 1.42
CA VAL A 166 -14.57 5.49 0.12
C VAL A 166 -15.99 4.99 0.17
N PHE A 167 -16.20 3.73 0.59
CA PHE A 167 -17.53 3.14 0.62
C PHE A 167 -18.48 3.92 1.54
N LEU A 168 -18.03 4.27 2.75
CA LEU A 168 -18.81 5.06 3.68
C LEU A 168 -19.12 6.46 3.12
N GLY A 169 -18.14 7.11 2.48
CA GLY A 169 -18.32 8.41 1.83
C GLY A 169 -19.34 8.35 0.69
N LEU A 170 -19.31 7.30 -0.13
CA LEU A 170 -20.30 7.05 -1.18
C LEU A 170 -21.70 6.83 -0.60
N VAL A 171 -21.83 6.09 0.50
CA VAL A 171 -23.12 5.90 1.19
C VAL A 171 -23.66 7.24 1.71
N CYS A 172 -22.81 8.09 2.29
CA CYS A 172 -23.20 9.42 2.72
C CYS A 172 -23.68 10.30 1.55
N LEU A 173 -22.92 10.34 0.44
CA LEU A 173 -23.29 11.10 -0.75
C LEU A 173 -24.58 10.58 -1.38
N PHE A 174 -24.75 9.26 -1.45
CA PHE A 174 -25.99 8.64 -1.92
C PHE A 174 -27.18 9.04 -1.04
N GLY A 175 -27.02 9.00 0.29
CA GLY A 175 -28.03 9.48 1.23
C GLY A 175 -28.38 10.96 1.02
N ALA A 176 -27.39 11.81 0.77
CA ALA A 176 -27.61 13.23 0.46
C ALA A 176 -28.40 13.42 -0.86
N VAL A 177 -28.06 12.67 -1.90
CA VAL A 177 -28.79 12.68 -3.19
C VAL A 177 -30.23 12.19 -3.01
N MET A 178 -30.48 11.18 -2.18
CA MET A 178 -31.82 10.69 -1.89
C MET A 178 -32.69 11.70 -1.12
N LEU A 179 -32.06 12.59 -0.34
CA LEU A 179 -32.75 13.69 0.35
C LEU A 179 -33.04 14.90 -0.55
N LEU A 180 -32.36 14.99 -1.70
CA LEU A 180 -32.48 16.13 -2.60
C LEU A 180 -33.93 16.40 -3.08
N PRO A 181 -34.74 15.40 -3.47
CA PRO A 181 -36.14 15.66 -3.88
C PRO A 181 -36.99 16.28 -2.76
N VAL A 182 -36.77 15.88 -1.51
CA VAL A 182 -37.48 16.41 -0.35
C VAL A 182 -37.08 17.87 -0.10
N HIS A 183 -35.79 18.19 -0.25
CA HIS A 183 -35.29 19.55 -0.19
C HIS A 183 -35.90 20.43 -1.30
N LEU A 184 -35.90 19.97 -2.54
CA LEU A 184 -36.46 20.72 -3.67
C LEU A 184 -37.97 20.91 -3.56
N ALA A 185 -38.71 19.92 -3.08
CA ALA A 185 -40.15 20.03 -2.86
C ALA A 185 -40.50 21.07 -1.78
N ALA A 186 -39.66 21.22 -0.75
CA ALA A 186 -39.84 22.24 0.27
C ALA A 186 -39.57 23.66 -0.26
N GLY A 187 -38.60 23.82 -1.17
CA GLY A 187 -38.32 25.09 -1.84
C GLY A 187 -39.36 25.51 -2.86
N ALA A 188 -40.16 24.57 -3.35
CA ALA A 188 -41.27 24.82 -4.27
C ALA A 188 -42.62 25.12 -3.56
N GLY A 189 -42.61 25.27 -2.23
CA GLY A 189 -43.78 25.74 -1.48
C GLY A 189 -44.24 27.13 -1.94
N PRO A 190 -45.55 27.43 -1.83
CA PRO A 190 -46.20 28.58 -2.48
C PRO A 190 -45.63 29.95 -2.11
#